data_AF-A0A3D0KFZ8-F1
#
_entry.id   AF-A0A3D0KFZ8-F1
#
_cell.length_a   1.000
_cell.length_b   1.000
_cell.length_c   1.000
_cell.angle_alpha   90.00
_cell.angle_beta   90.00
_cell.angle_gamma   90.00
#
_symmetry.space_group_name_H-M   'P 1'
#
loop_
_entity.id
_entity.type
_entity.pdbx_description
1 polymer ?
#
loop_
_entity_poly.entity_id
_entity_poly.type
_entity_poly.pdbx_seq_one_letter_code
_entity_poly.pdbx_strand_id
1 'polypeptide(L)' 'MATRLSCLTKRSLAGRAAAHRAMARAALFSDHSLRVRYQRYQHHMQKAHALDAKAAASTCSFAVLEVRS' A
#
# COMPACT_ATOMS: atom_id res chain seq x y z
N MET A 1 12.91 12.05 23.56
CA MET A 1 13.24 11.01 22.57
C MET A 1 12.17 10.94 21.50
N ALA A 2 12.35 11.64 20.37
CA ALA A 2 11.35 11.75 19.31
C ALA A 2 11.86 11.12 18.00
N THR A 3 11.91 9.79 17.93
CA THR A 3 12.46 9.07 16.77
C THR A 3 11.64 7.82 16.45
N ARG A 4 10.33 7.95 16.16
CA ARG A 4 9.56 6.84 15.56
C ARG A 4 8.52 7.22 14.50
N LEU A 5 8.25 8.51 14.25
CA LEU A 5 7.27 8.92 13.23
C LEU A 5 7.89 9.17 11.84
N SER A 6 9.12 9.67 11.77
CA SER A 6 9.79 10.09 10.52
C SER A 6 10.24 8.93 9.62
N CYS A 7 10.22 7.68 10.11
CA CYS A 7 10.46 6.49 9.27
C CYS A 7 9.18 5.99 8.58
N LEU A 8 8.00 6.29 9.12
CA LEU A 8 6.72 5.88 8.53
C LEU A 8 6.38 6.72 7.29
N THR A 9 6.76 8.00 7.30
CA THR A 9 6.62 8.91 6.15
C THR A 9 7.61 8.62 5.02
N LYS A 10 8.71 7.90 5.32
CA LYS A 10 9.71 7.43 4.34
C LYS A 10 9.41 6.06 3.73
N ARG A 11 8.25 5.44 4.01
CA ARG A 11 7.88 4.19 3.35
C ARG A 11 7.53 4.48 1.89
N SER A 12 8.34 3.93 0.99
CA SER A 12 8.09 3.90 -0.45
C SER A 12 6.65 3.50 -0.75
N LEU A 13 6.11 3.89 -1.91
CA LEU A 13 4.76 3.51 -2.34
C LEU A 13 4.53 1.99 -2.22
N ALA A 14 5.55 1.20 -2.57
CA ALA A 14 5.58 -0.25 -2.38
C ALA A 14 5.47 -0.69 -0.90
N GLY A 15 6.22 -0.05 0.01
CA GLY A 15 6.14 -0.33 1.45
C GLY A 15 4.76 -0.02 2.04
N ARG A 16 4.09 1.04 1.55
CA ARG A 16 2.72 1.36 1.92
C ARG A 16 1.73 0.34 1.36
N ALA A 17 1.89 -0.09 0.10
CA ALA A 17 1.07 -1.13 -0.50
C ALA A 17 1.17 -2.46 0.28
N ALA A 18 2.39 -2.87 0.66
CA ALA A 18 2.64 -4.05 1.47
C ALA A 18 1.95 -3.97 2.85
N ALA A 19 2.00 -2.81 3.51
CA ALA A 19 1.32 -2.60 4.78
C ALA A 19 -0.21 -2.75 4.64
N HIS A 20 -0.80 -2.23 3.56
CA HIS A 20 -2.22 -2.41 3.28
C HIS A 20 -2.57 -3.89 3.05
N ARG A 21 -1.75 -4.65 2.31
CA ARG A 21 -1.96 -6.11 2.15
C ARG A 21 -1.91 -6.86 3.49
N ALA A 22 -0.99 -6.48 4.39
CA ALA A 22 -0.91 -7.05 5.73
C ALA A 22 -2.16 -6.73 6.56
N MET A 23 -2.63 -5.49 6.53
CA MET A 23 -3.87 -5.08 7.20
C MET A 23 -5.11 -5.78 6.62
N ALA A 24 -5.15 -6.01 5.30
CA ALA A 24 -6.22 -6.76 4.65
C ALA A 24 -6.30 -8.19 5.20
N ARG A 25 -5.15 -8.86 5.34
CA ARG A 25 -5.08 -10.21 5.93
C ARG A 25 -5.53 -10.20 7.40
N ALA A 26 -5.07 -9.24 8.19
CA ALA A 26 -5.48 -9.09 9.59
C ALA A 26 -7.00 -8.86 9.73
N ALA A 27 -7.62 -8.12 8.80
CA ALA A 27 -9.06 -7.87 8.82
C ALA A 27 -9.90 -9.17 8.72
N LEU A 28 -9.42 -10.18 7.99
CA LEU A 28 -10.09 -11.48 7.88
C LEU A 28 -10.15 -12.23 9.22
N PHE A 29 -9.20 -11.98 10.12
CA PHE A 29 -9.11 -12.60 11.44
C PHE A 29 -9.70 -11.74 12.56
N SER A 30 -10.24 -10.55 12.26
CA SER A 30 -10.87 -9.69 13.28
C SER A 30 -12.22 -10.23 13.75
N ASP A 31 -12.65 -9.89 14.96
CA ASP A 31 -13.88 -10.41 15.60
C ASP A 31 -15.18 -9.74 15.13
N HIS A 32 -15.19 -9.16 13.93
CA HIS A 32 -16.40 -8.55 13.37
C HIS A 32 -17.19 -9.52 12.49
N SER A 33 -18.44 -9.16 12.19
CA SER A 33 -19.27 -9.92 11.25
C SER A 33 -18.59 -10.11 9.90
N LEU A 34 -18.92 -11.20 9.20
CA LEU A 34 -18.32 -11.54 7.91
C LEU A 34 -18.37 -10.37 6.91
N ARG A 35 -19.51 -9.68 6.86
CA ARG A 35 -19.71 -8.50 5.99
C ARG A 35 -18.70 -7.40 6.29
N VAL A 36 -18.49 -7.07 7.57
CA VAL A 36 -17.55 -6.01 7.99
C VAL A 36 -16.11 -6.42 7.70
N ARG A 37 -15.74 -7.67 7.96
CA ARG A 37 -14.40 -8.19 7.64
C ARG A 37 -14.11 -8.10 6.15
N TYR A 38 -15.06 -8.52 5.33
CA TYR A 38 -14.94 -8.46 3.86
C TYR A 38 -14.82 -7.02 3.36
N GLN A 39 -15.64 -6.10 3.86
CA GLN A 39 -15.55 -4.67 3.51
C GLN A 39 -14.17 -4.08 3.87
N ARG A 40 -13.65 -4.37 5.07
CA ARG A 40 -12.31 -3.92 5.48
C ARG A 40 -11.22 -4.53 4.59
N TYR A 41 -11.31 -5.82 4.29
CA TYR A 41 -10.41 -6.49 3.35
C TYR A 41 -10.38 -5.77 2.00
N GLN A 42 -11.55 -5.53 1.40
CA GLN A 42 -11.68 -4.85 0.11
C GLN A 42 -11.09 -3.44 0.16
N HIS A 43 -11.39 -2.67 1.21
CA HIS A 43 -10.85 -1.33 1.40
C HIS A 43 -9.32 -1.31 1.45
N HIS A 44 -8.71 -2.24 2.19
CA HIS A 44 -7.26 -2.35 2.25
C HIS A 44 -6.67 -2.79 0.91
N MET A 45 -7.28 -3.74 0.20
CA MET A 45 -6.83 -4.19 -1.12
C MET A 45 -6.92 -3.09 -2.18
N GLN A 46 -8.01 -2.32 -2.23
CA GLN A 46 -8.17 -1.19 -3.14
C GLN A 46 -7.05 -0.14 -2.94
N LYS A 47 -6.72 0.17 -1.69
CA LYS A 47 -5.60 1.07 -1.37
C LYS A 47 -4.24 0.50 -1.80
N ALA A 48 -4.02 -0.80 -1.61
CA ALA A 48 -2.79 -1.45 -2.06
C ALA A 48 -2.64 -1.35 -3.59
N HIS A 49 -3.68 -1.69 -4.33
CA HIS A 49 -3.68 -1.59 -5.80
C HIS A 49 -3.47 -0.16 -6.31
N ALA A 50 -4.13 0.82 -5.69
CA ALA A 50 -3.93 2.22 -6.06
C ALA A 50 -2.49 2.70 -5.81
N LEU A 51 -1.83 2.20 -4.74
CA LEU A 51 -0.43 2.52 -4.46
C LEU A 51 0.53 1.79 -5.41
N ASP A 52 0.25 0.54 -5.76
CA ASP A 52 1.04 -0.22 -6.75
C ASP A 52 0.96 0.44 -8.14
N ALA A 53 -0.23 0.87 -8.57
CA ALA A 53 -0.41 1.59 -9.83
C ALA A 53 0.37 2.91 -9.85
N LYS A 54 0.37 3.66 -8.74
CA LYS A 54 1.16 4.88 -8.59
C LYS A 54 2.67 4.59 -8.60
N ALA A 55 3.10 3.50 -7.96
CA ALA A 55 4.50 3.09 -7.97
C ALA A 55 4.95 2.71 -9.38
N ALA A 56 4.14 1.93 -10.11
CA ALA A 56 4.40 1.56 -11.49
C ALA A 56 4.48 2.78 -12.41
N ALA A 57 3.54 3.73 -12.31
CA ALA A 57 3.57 4.97 -13.08
C ALA A 57 4.85 5.79 -12.79
N SER A 58 5.26 5.89 -11.53
CA SER A 58 6.49 6.60 -11.15
C SER A 58 7.75 5.93 -11.72
N THR A 59 7.82 4.59 -11.73
CA THR A 59 8.96 3.85 -12.29
C THR A 59 8.98 3.91 -13.82
N CYS A 60 7.83 3.80 -14.48
CA CYS A 60 7.73 3.94 -15.95
C CYS A 60 8.13 5.35 -16.41
N SER A 61 7.81 6.39 -15.63
CA SER A 61 8.25 7.77 -15.91
C SER A 61 9.77 7.90 -15.96
N PHE A 62 10.48 7.18 -15.08
CA PHE A 62 11.94 7.15 -15.04
C PHE A 62 12.53 6.33 -16.21
N ALA A 63 11.95 5.17 -16.53
CA ALA A 63 12.44 4.31 -17.62
C ALA A 63 12.23 4.94 -19.03
N VAL A 64 11.17 5.73 -19.23
CA VAL A 64 10.94 6.45 -20.50
C VAL A 64 11.98 7.57 -20.73
N LEU A 65 12.59 8.11 -19.67
CA LEU A 65 13.67 9.08 -19.79
C LEU A 65 15.00 8.44 -20.23
N GLU A 66 15.29 7.21 -19.81
CA GLU A 66 16.54 6.51 -20.20
C GLU A 66 16.56 6.04 -21.66
N VAL A 67 15.41 5.72 -22.25
CA VAL A 67 15.33 5.28 -23.67
C VAL A 67 15.49 6.43 -24.67
N ARG A 68 15.47 7.70 -24.20
CA ARG A 68 15.58 8.90 -25.06
C ARG A 68 16.94 9.60 -24.96
N SER A 69 17.97 8.94 -24.44
CA SER A 69 19.34 9.46 -24.34
C SER A 69 20.31 8.72 -25.26
#